data_AF-A0A1W9L8Y7-F1
#
_entry.id   AF-A0A1W9L8Y7-F1
#
_cell.length_a   1.000
_cell.length_b   1.000
_cell.length_c   1.000
_cell.angle_alpha   90.00
_cell.angle_beta   90.00
_cell.angle_gamma   90.00
#
_symmetry.space_group_name_H-M   'P 1'
#
loop_
_entity.id
_entity.type
_entity.pdbx_description
1 polymer ?
#
loop_
_entity_poly.entity_id
_entity_poly.type
_entity_poly.pdbx_seq_one_letter_code
_entity_poly.pdbx_strand_id
1 'polypeptide(L)'
;MTVVGQVRRGAYFDSVTLMRVGRDLSALQGIVDAAVVMGTRSNKSILHSSGLLIGAFDKAGDTDLLVAVKANNDKAATEALAKVDGLLKGATKKTTSGEELRPAGLDDAVRMVPDANMVVISVAGRYAGDLAMEALEKGLHVMLFSDNVPLETEIALKKYAAKKGLLVMGPDCGTAIINGVPLAFANVVRRGSIGVVAAAGTGLQEVSCIISNEGAGISQAIGTGGRDVKKDVGGIMFLEGLKALAADKETKVILLVSKPPAKEVLARIAKAVRSIRKPVVAMFIGDKAGGPRTLEEAALTAVALAQGKNASQVAQWLTARDVEIERLAKREAARRKKGQKYVRGLFSGGTFCAEAQIIFGSLLKNVFSNAPTGKARPLKNSLKSRKNTVVDLGEDEFTVGRPHPMIDYSLRNRRILEESGDPETAVILLDVVLGYGSNMDPASELAGVVRAACRKVCVVCSITGTDGDPQNRSKVAAALDKAGAIIMPSNAAACKLAGEIARALGARK
;
A
#
# COMPACT_ATOMS: atom_id res chain seq x y z
N MET A 1 -23.22 25.61 -4.40
CA MET A 1 -22.05 25.00 -3.72
C MET A 1 -21.05 26.10 -3.45
N THR A 2 -20.59 26.20 -2.22
CA THR A 2 -19.73 27.30 -1.76
C THR A 2 -18.42 26.73 -1.24
N VAL A 3 -17.30 27.35 -1.58
CA VAL A 3 -15.98 27.03 -1.04
C VAL A 3 -15.55 28.18 -0.12
N VAL A 4 -15.32 27.87 1.14
CA VAL A 4 -14.82 28.81 2.15
C VAL A 4 -13.50 28.30 2.71
N GLY A 5 -12.71 29.20 3.28
CA GLY A 5 -11.46 28.79 3.90
C GLY A 5 -10.85 29.85 4.79
N GLN A 6 -9.93 29.40 5.64
CA GLN A 6 -9.20 30.22 6.60
C GLN A 6 -7.71 29.89 6.56
N VAL A 7 -6.87 30.91 6.73
CA VAL A 7 -5.41 30.78 6.91
C VAL A 7 -5.08 31.01 8.37
N ARG A 8 -4.31 30.11 8.98
CA ARG A 8 -3.86 30.24 10.36
C ARG A 8 -2.35 30.25 10.42
N ARG A 9 -1.79 31.33 10.96
CA ARG A 9 -0.34 31.54 11.07
C ARG A 9 0.18 30.96 12.37
N GLY A 10 1.38 30.37 12.34
CA GLY A 10 2.09 29.94 13.56
C GLY A 10 1.51 28.72 14.28
N ALA A 11 0.60 27.97 13.64
CA ALA A 11 0.06 26.73 14.20
C ALA A 11 0.67 25.52 13.48
N TYR A 12 1.43 24.70 14.22
CA TYR A 12 2.01 23.46 13.69
C TYR A 12 1.29 22.24 14.27
N PHE A 13 0.87 21.34 13.38
CA PHE A 13 0.33 20.04 13.72
C PHE A 13 0.95 19.02 12.77
N ASP A 14 1.09 17.78 13.21
CA ASP A 14 1.53 16.69 12.33
C ASP A 14 0.47 16.42 11.25
N SER A 15 0.91 15.89 10.10
CA SER A 15 0.03 15.67 8.96
C SER A 15 -1.13 14.72 9.28
N VAL A 16 -0.93 13.69 10.12
CA VAL A 16 -1.99 12.74 10.49
C VAL A 16 -3.09 13.45 11.28
N THR A 17 -2.72 14.32 12.23
CA THR A 17 -3.66 15.18 12.95
C THR A 17 -4.47 16.04 11.99
N LEU A 18 -3.80 16.76 11.08
CA LEU A 18 -4.49 17.63 10.11
C LEU A 18 -5.44 16.84 9.21
N MET A 19 -4.98 15.68 8.73
CA MET A 19 -5.76 14.83 7.85
C MET A 19 -6.97 14.20 8.56
N ARG A 20 -6.84 13.83 9.85
CA ARG A 20 -7.96 13.38 10.67
C ARG A 20 -9.00 14.50 10.83
N VAL A 21 -8.56 15.73 11.10
CA VAL A 21 -9.48 16.87 11.16
C VAL A 21 -10.16 17.10 9.80
N GLY A 22 -9.43 16.99 8.68
CA GLY A 22 -10.01 17.05 7.34
C GLY A 22 -11.09 15.99 7.09
N ARG A 23 -10.86 14.75 7.54
CA ARG A 23 -11.86 13.66 7.51
C ARG A 23 -13.08 14.00 8.36
N ASP A 24 -12.88 14.40 9.61
CA ASP A 24 -13.95 14.73 10.56
C ASP A 24 -14.83 15.88 10.02
N LEU A 25 -14.23 16.88 9.37
CA LEU A 25 -14.95 17.95 8.68
C LEU A 25 -15.74 17.44 7.48
N SER A 26 -15.14 16.58 6.66
CA SER A 26 -15.78 15.99 5.48
C SER A 26 -16.97 15.09 5.83
N ALA A 27 -16.99 14.54 7.06
CA ALA A 27 -18.10 13.72 7.57
C ALA A 27 -19.30 14.54 8.06
N LEU A 28 -19.19 15.86 8.17
CA LEU A 28 -20.29 16.73 8.60
C LEU A 28 -21.40 16.81 7.56
N GLN A 29 -22.66 16.87 8.02
CA GLN A 29 -23.81 17.00 7.13
C GLN A 29 -23.73 18.28 6.30
N GLY A 30 -23.91 18.15 4.98
CA GLY A 30 -23.89 19.28 4.04
C GLY A 30 -22.50 19.64 3.52
N ILE A 31 -21.44 18.92 3.93
CA ILE A 31 -20.08 19.07 3.40
C ILE A 31 -19.87 18.12 2.23
N VAL A 32 -19.30 18.66 1.15
CA VAL A 32 -18.98 17.94 -0.09
C VAL A 32 -17.53 17.47 -0.05
N ASP A 33 -16.63 18.33 0.39
CA ASP A 33 -15.21 18.03 0.55
C ASP A 33 -14.58 19.02 1.55
N ALA A 34 -13.57 18.60 2.31
CA ALA A 34 -12.82 19.47 3.20
C ALA A 34 -11.36 19.03 3.29
N ALA A 35 -10.46 20.01 3.40
CA ALA A 35 -9.04 19.78 3.52
C ALA A 35 -8.43 20.69 4.59
N VAL A 36 -7.54 20.12 5.40
CA VAL A 36 -6.71 20.86 6.35
C VAL A 36 -5.26 20.49 6.06
N VAL A 37 -4.48 21.45 5.58
CA VAL A 37 -3.13 21.22 5.05
C VAL A 37 -2.20 22.38 5.37
N MET A 38 -0.90 22.14 5.40
CA MET A 38 0.09 23.24 5.48
C MET A 38 0.14 24.01 4.15
N GLY A 39 0.52 25.29 4.17
CA GLY A 39 0.49 26.22 3.04
C GLY A 39 1.59 26.03 2.01
N THR A 40 2.14 24.83 1.91
CA THR A 40 3.20 24.50 0.94
C THR A 40 2.71 24.67 -0.50
N ARG A 41 3.63 24.96 -1.42
CA ARG A 41 3.31 25.03 -2.87
C ARG A 41 2.63 23.76 -3.38
N SER A 42 3.10 22.58 -2.93
CA SER A 42 2.49 21.30 -3.27
C SER A 42 1.03 21.30 -2.83
N ASN A 43 0.76 21.52 -1.53
CA ASN A 43 -0.58 21.56 -0.94
C ASN A 43 -1.53 22.56 -1.60
N LYS A 44 -1.06 23.74 -2.01
CA LYS A 44 -1.88 24.70 -2.77
C LYS A 44 -2.29 24.15 -4.15
N SER A 45 -1.37 23.49 -4.86
CA SER A 45 -1.69 22.82 -6.14
C SER A 45 -2.75 21.71 -5.96
N ILE A 46 -2.73 21.03 -4.81
CA ILE A 46 -3.73 20.02 -4.44
C ILE A 46 -5.12 20.63 -4.25
N LEU A 47 -5.17 21.70 -3.44
CA LEU A 47 -6.40 22.43 -3.20
C LEU A 47 -6.97 22.93 -4.54
N HIS A 48 -6.12 23.36 -5.46
CA HIS A 48 -6.54 23.81 -6.79
C HIS A 48 -7.20 22.65 -7.56
N SER A 49 -6.52 21.51 -7.65
CA SER A 49 -6.99 20.32 -8.37
C SER A 49 -8.28 19.74 -7.78
N SER A 50 -8.48 19.90 -6.47
CA SER A 50 -9.68 19.46 -5.76
C SER A 50 -10.83 20.50 -5.77
N GLY A 51 -10.62 21.67 -6.38
CA GLY A 51 -11.59 22.76 -6.37
C GLY A 51 -11.85 23.34 -4.98
N LEU A 52 -10.83 23.31 -4.11
CA LEU A 52 -10.81 23.81 -2.74
C LEU A 52 -9.88 25.03 -2.55
N LEU A 53 -9.10 25.41 -3.56
CA LEU A 53 -8.25 26.60 -3.48
C LEU A 53 -9.11 27.87 -3.54
N ILE A 54 -8.88 28.78 -2.61
CA ILE A 54 -9.45 30.13 -2.59
C ILE A 54 -8.32 31.16 -2.64
N GLY A 55 -8.60 32.35 -3.19
CA GLY A 55 -7.56 33.40 -3.34
C GLY A 55 -6.91 33.84 -2.02
N ALA A 56 -7.57 33.64 -0.88
CA ALA A 56 -7.00 33.91 0.44
C ALA A 56 -5.73 33.07 0.73
N PHE A 57 -5.55 31.92 0.07
CA PHE A 57 -4.41 31.02 0.28
C PHE A 57 -3.16 31.42 -0.50
N ASP A 58 -3.26 32.31 -1.49
CA ASP A 58 -2.12 32.68 -2.33
C ASP A 58 -0.98 33.29 -1.51
N LYS A 59 -1.34 34.13 -0.52
CA LYS A 59 -0.40 34.83 0.36
C LYS A 59 0.10 34.01 1.56
N ALA A 60 -0.37 32.77 1.74
CA ALA A 60 0.03 31.94 2.86
C ALA A 60 1.46 31.39 2.69
N GLY A 61 2.25 31.38 3.75
CA GLY A 61 3.57 30.75 3.77
C GLY A 61 3.49 29.22 3.92
N ASP A 62 4.62 28.54 3.71
CA ASP A 62 4.71 27.07 3.81
C ASP A 62 4.36 26.53 5.21
N THR A 63 4.52 27.36 6.25
CA THR A 63 4.24 27.04 7.65
C THR A 63 2.85 27.47 8.11
N ASP A 64 2.06 28.12 7.24
CA ASP A 64 0.69 28.49 7.55
C ASP A 64 -0.24 27.30 7.39
N LEU A 65 -1.22 27.15 8.26
CA LEU A 65 -2.25 26.13 8.13
C LEU A 65 -3.39 26.66 7.25
N LEU A 66 -3.73 25.94 6.19
CA LEU A 66 -4.84 26.19 5.30
C LEU A 66 -5.99 25.24 5.64
N VAL A 67 -7.18 25.79 5.83
CA VAL A 67 -8.41 25.01 6.01
C VAL A 67 -9.38 25.42 4.93
N ALA A 68 -9.81 24.46 4.11
CA ALA A 68 -10.75 24.65 3.02
C ALA A 68 -11.96 23.74 3.21
N VAL A 69 -13.16 24.28 3.00
CA VAL A 69 -14.43 23.54 3.12
C VAL A 69 -15.30 23.86 1.91
N LYS A 70 -15.71 22.82 1.17
CA LYS A 70 -16.70 22.89 0.11
C LYS A 70 -18.01 22.32 0.61
N ALA A 71 -19.07 23.11 0.59
CA ALA A 71 -20.37 22.74 1.14
C ALA A 71 -21.51 22.99 0.15
N ASN A 72 -22.67 22.38 0.45
CA ASN A 72 -23.89 22.56 -0.33
C ASN A 72 -24.45 23.99 -0.21
N ASN A 73 -24.28 24.62 0.96
CA ASN A 73 -24.71 25.98 1.26
C ASN A 73 -23.77 26.67 2.27
N ASP A 74 -23.89 28.00 2.39
CA ASP A 74 -23.00 28.85 3.20
C ASP A 74 -23.10 28.56 4.70
N LYS A 75 -24.29 28.18 5.17
CA LYS A 75 -24.54 27.83 6.58
C LYS A 75 -23.70 26.62 6.98
N ALA A 76 -23.76 25.54 6.21
CA ALA A 76 -22.98 24.33 6.46
C ALA A 76 -21.47 24.59 6.40
N ALA A 77 -21.02 25.40 5.43
CA ALA A 77 -19.63 25.83 5.32
C ALA A 77 -19.15 26.59 6.58
N THR A 78 -19.93 27.54 7.07
CA THR A 78 -19.60 28.35 8.27
C THR A 78 -19.59 27.50 9.53
N GLU A 79 -20.58 26.62 9.71
CA GLU A 79 -20.66 25.71 10.87
C GLU A 79 -19.49 24.72 10.91
N ALA A 80 -19.02 24.24 9.75
CA ALA A 80 -17.85 23.37 9.66
C ALA A 80 -16.56 24.11 10.04
N LEU A 81 -16.36 25.34 9.54
CA LEU A 81 -15.19 26.15 9.91
C LEU A 81 -15.12 26.42 11.43
N ALA A 82 -16.27 26.65 12.08
CA ALA A 82 -16.34 26.89 13.52
C ALA A 82 -15.92 25.65 14.36
N LYS A 83 -16.02 24.43 13.81
CA LYS A 83 -15.65 23.19 14.52
C LYS A 83 -14.15 22.87 14.46
N VAL A 84 -13.39 23.53 13.58
CA VAL A 84 -11.97 23.25 13.32
C VAL A 84 -11.13 23.32 14.60
N ASP A 85 -11.35 24.36 15.43
CA ASP A 85 -10.60 24.53 16.69
C ASP A 85 -10.83 23.38 17.68
N GLY A 86 -12.09 22.95 17.81
CA GLY A 86 -12.45 21.83 18.68
C GLY A 86 -11.82 20.52 18.20
N LEU A 87 -11.81 20.29 16.89
CA LEU A 87 -11.24 19.10 16.28
C LEU A 87 -9.70 19.08 16.41
N LEU A 88 -9.02 20.20 16.17
CA LEU A 88 -7.57 20.31 16.35
C LEU A 88 -7.15 20.10 17.81
N LYS A 89 -7.86 20.72 18.78
CA LYS A 89 -7.60 20.53 20.22
C LYS A 89 -7.91 19.10 20.70
N GLY A 90 -8.95 18.47 20.15
CA GLY A 90 -9.31 17.09 20.48
C GLY A 90 -8.36 16.05 19.86
N ALA A 91 -7.67 16.40 18.78
CA ALA A 91 -6.67 15.53 18.17
C ALA A 91 -5.36 15.47 18.97
N THR A 92 -4.90 16.59 19.55
CA THR A 92 -3.65 16.66 20.33
C THR A 92 -3.75 16.02 21.71
N LYS A 93 -4.91 16.05 22.38
CA LYS A 93 -5.10 15.42 23.70
C LYS A 93 -5.04 13.88 23.70
N LYS A 94 -5.28 13.22 22.56
CA LYS A 94 -5.25 11.75 22.47
C LYS A 94 -3.83 11.17 22.33
N THR A 95 -2.83 12.00 22.05
CA THR A 95 -1.43 11.59 21.80
C THR A 95 -0.50 11.81 22.98
N THR A 96 -0.98 12.38 24.09
CA THR A 96 -0.19 12.68 25.29
C THR A 96 -0.67 11.87 26.49
N SER A 97 -0.32 10.59 26.52
CA SER A 97 -0.30 9.79 27.75
C SER A 97 1.14 9.30 27.97
N GLY A 98 1.99 10.18 28.50
CA GLY A 98 3.39 9.91 28.84
C GLY A 98 4.26 11.16 28.76
N GLU A 99 4.76 11.64 29.90
CA GLU A 99 5.81 12.67 30.02
C GLU A 99 7.18 12.10 29.64
N GLU A 100 7.34 11.55 28.43
CA GLU A 100 8.67 11.19 27.94
C GLU A 100 9.35 12.42 27.35
N LEU A 101 10.59 12.67 27.79
CA LEU A 101 11.46 13.69 27.24
C LEU A 101 11.61 13.42 25.73
N ARG A 102 11.15 14.35 24.89
CA ARG A 102 11.27 14.21 23.43
C ARG A 102 12.57 14.85 22.97
N PRO A 103 13.43 14.14 22.21
CA PRO A 103 14.64 14.74 21.68
C PRO A 103 14.31 15.91 20.75
N ALA A 104 15.12 16.97 20.81
CA ALA A 104 14.93 18.15 19.96
C ALA A 104 15.31 17.92 18.48
N GLY A 105 16.11 16.88 18.20
CA GLY A 105 16.59 16.52 16.87
C GLY A 105 17.38 15.21 16.88
N LEU A 106 17.94 14.84 15.73
CA LEU A 106 18.64 13.56 15.56
C LEU A 106 19.85 13.41 16.51
N ASP A 107 20.68 14.45 16.64
CA ASP A 107 21.82 14.47 17.56
C ASP A 107 21.42 14.19 19.01
N ASP A 108 20.28 14.72 19.42
CA ASP A 108 19.77 14.55 20.76
C ASP A 108 19.24 13.13 20.95
N ALA A 109 18.50 12.62 19.96
CA ALA A 109 17.98 11.26 19.96
C ALA A 109 19.11 10.20 20.04
N VAL A 110 20.19 10.39 19.28
CA VAL A 110 21.35 9.47 19.28
C VAL A 110 22.08 9.49 20.63
N ARG A 111 22.16 10.65 21.30
CA ARG A 111 22.73 10.73 22.66
C ARG A 111 21.82 10.07 23.69
N MET A 112 20.50 10.19 23.55
CA MET A 112 19.53 9.57 24.44
C MET A 112 19.43 8.05 24.26
N VAL A 113 19.74 7.54 23.05
CA VAL A 113 19.69 6.11 22.71
C VAL A 113 21.04 5.71 22.09
N PRO A 114 22.10 5.54 22.91
CA PRO A 114 23.46 5.31 22.40
C PRO A 114 23.61 4.01 21.60
N ASP A 115 22.75 3.02 21.85
CA ASP A 115 22.71 1.74 21.13
C ASP A 115 21.81 1.75 19.88
N ALA A 116 21.29 2.92 19.50
CA ALA A 116 20.50 3.06 18.29
C ALA A 116 21.34 2.62 17.07
N ASN A 117 20.78 1.75 16.25
CA ASN A 117 21.42 1.27 15.02
C ASN A 117 20.63 1.65 13.76
N MET A 118 19.45 2.25 13.90
CA MET A 118 18.57 2.57 12.80
C MET A 118 17.75 3.83 13.07
N VAL A 119 17.50 4.60 12.01
CA VAL A 119 16.60 5.77 12.00
C VAL A 119 15.47 5.53 11.01
N VAL A 120 14.23 5.78 11.45
CA VAL A 120 13.05 5.77 10.57
C VAL A 120 12.67 7.22 10.26
N ILE A 121 12.70 7.60 8.98
CA ILE A 121 12.46 8.95 8.51
C ILE A 121 11.14 9.00 7.75
N SER A 122 10.19 9.76 8.28
CA SER A 122 8.84 9.95 7.74
C SER A 122 8.42 11.44 7.66
N VAL A 123 9.40 12.33 7.46
CA VAL A 123 9.17 13.78 7.25
C VAL A 123 8.84 14.09 5.79
N ALA A 124 8.54 15.35 5.45
CA ALA A 124 8.33 15.74 4.06
C ALA A 124 9.58 15.49 3.19
N GLY A 125 9.39 14.95 1.98
CA GLY A 125 10.47 14.51 1.08
C GLY A 125 11.60 15.51 0.87
N ARG A 126 11.28 16.81 0.79
CA ARG A 126 12.25 17.89 0.64
C ARG A 126 13.31 17.98 1.75
N TYR A 127 13.02 17.45 2.94
CA TYR A 127 13.93 17.43 4.08
C TYR A 127 14.50 16.04 4.36
N ALA A 128 13.88 15.01 3.80
CA ALA A 128 14.14 13.63 4.18
C ALA A 128 15.52 13.14 3.70
N GLY A 129 16.00 13.66 2.56
CA GLY A 129 17.31 13.32 2.00
C GLY A 129 18.48 13.77 2.87
N ASP A 130 18.45 15.02 3.34
CA ASP A 130 19.52 15.58 4.17
C ASP A 130 19.59 14.87 5.53
N LEU A 131 18.43 14.65 6.16
CA LEU A 131 18.34 13.91 7.41
C LEU A 131 18.82 12.45 7.28
N ALA A 132 18.55 11.83 6.12
CA ALA A 132 19.03 10.48 5.84
C ALA A 132 20.56 10.45 5.69
N MET A 133 21.16 11.46 5.03
CA MET A 133 22.61 11.54 4.93
C MET A 133 23.25 11.75 6.30
N GLU A 134 22.69 12.65 7.11
CA GLU A 134 23.15 12.90 8.48
C GLU A 134 23.14 11.62 9.33
N ALA A 135 22.07 10.82 9.26
CA ALA A 135 21.98 9.54 9.95
C ALA A 135 23.06 8.54 9.47
N LEU A 136 23.31 8.46 8.16
CA LEU A 136 24.33 7.58 7.59
C LEU A 136 25.75 8.00 7.98
N GLU A 137 26.02 9.29 8.03
CA GLU A 137 27.31 9.84 8.47
C GLU A 137 27.59 9.49 9.94
N LYS A 138 26.54 9.33 10.75
CA LYS A 138 26.62 8.84 12.14
C LYS A 138 26.70 7.31 12.26
N GLY A 139 26.76 6.58 11.14
CA GLY A 139 26.89 5.13 11.13
C GLY A 139 25.57 4.38 11.34
N LEU A 140 24.42 5.03 11.20
CA LEU A 140 23.11 4.43 11.42
C LEU A 140 22.53 3.89 10.11
N HIS A 141 21.84 2.75 10.19
CA HIS A 141 20.96 2.32 9.10
C HIS A 141 19.77 3.28 8.97
N VAL A 142 19.21 3.41 7.78
CA VAL A 142 18.08 4.30 7.53
C VAL A 142 16.93 3.52 6.90
N MET A 143 15.73 3.70 7.45
CA MET A 143 14.48 3.48 6.72
C MET A 143 13.91 4.82 6.30
N LEU A 144 13.91 5.08 5.01
CA LEU A 144 13.39 6.29 4.40
C LEU A 144 11.98 5.99 3.89
N PHE A 145 11.01 6.12 4.80
CA PHE A 145 9.59 5.99 4.48
C PHE A 145 9.11 7.14 3.59
N SER A 146 9.63 8.34 3.82
CA SER A 146 9.33 9.54 3.04
C SER A 146 9.47 9.30 1.54
N ASP A 147 8.44 9.71 0.81
CA ASP A 147 8.46 9.81 -0.64
C ASP A 147 8.82 11.25 -1.09
N ASN A 148 8.83 11.53 -2.40
CA ASN A 148 9.16 12.83 -3.00
C ASN A 148 10.60 13.28 -2.72
N VAL A 149 11.51 12.32 -2.59
CA VAL A 149 12.96 12.56 -2.53
C VAL A 149 13.53 12.49 -3.97
N PRO A 150 14.34 13.48 -4.40
CA PRO A 150 14.95 13.48 -5.73
C PRO A 150 15.74 12.21 -6.03
N LEU A 151 15.74 11.80 -7.30
CA LEU A 151 16.39 10.57 -7.74
C LEU A 151 17.90 10.59 -7.49
N GLU A 152 18.54 11.73 -7.76
CA GLU A 152 19.97 11.95 -7.57
C GLU A 152 20.35 11.79 -6.09
N THR A 153 19.50 12.31 -5.19
CA THR A 153 19.65 12.16 -3.74
C THR A 153 19.51 10.69 -3.31
N GLU A 154 18.52 9.95 -3.83
CA GLU A 154 18.41 8.50 -3.58
C GLU A 154 19.68 7.76 -3.98
N ILE A 155 20.19 8.03 -5.19
CA ILE A 155 21.39 7.38 -5.71
C ILE A 155 22.60 7.70 -4.82
N ALA A 156 22.75 8.96 -4.40
CA ALA A 156 23.84 9.39 -3.51
C ALA A 156 23.77 8.68 -2.15
N LEU A 157 22.60 8.65 -1.51
CA LEU A 157 22.38 7.97 -0.23
C LEU A 157 22.71 6.49 -0.31
N LYS A 158 22.19 5.78 -1.32
CA LYS A 158 22.41 4.34 -1.49
C LYS A 158 23.86 4.00 -1.78
N LYS A 159 24.55 4.80 -2.60
CA LYS A 159 26.00 4.63 -2.85
C LYS A 159 26.83 4.86 -1.59
N TYR A 160 26.50 5.91 -0.83
CA TYR A 160 27.17 6.19 0.44
C TYR A 160 27.01 5.03 1.42
N ALA A 161 25.76 4.58 1.62
CA ALA A 161 25.43 3.49 2.52
C ALA A 161 26.13 2.18 2.14
N ALA A 162 26.09 1.80 0.86
CA ALA A 162 26.77 0.60 0.37
C ALA A 162 28.29 0.64 0.62
N LYS A 163 28.93 1.81 0.44
CA LYS A 163 30.36 2.00 0.74
C LYS A 163 30.67 1.86 2.23
N LYS A 164 29.73 2.20 3.11
CA LYS A 164 29.86 2.13 4.57
C LYS A 164 29.37 0.81 5.19
N GLY A 165 28.82 -0.11 4.38
CA GLY A 165 28.19 -1.33 4.89
C GLY A 165 26.86 -1.08 5.61
N LEU A 166 26.21 0.04 5.32
CA LEU A 166 24.91 0.42 5.88
C LEU A 166 23.78 0.13 4.89
N LEU A 167 22.56 0.14 5.42
CA LEU A 167 21.33 -0.02 4.63
C LEU A 167 20.57 1.30 4.60
N VAL A 168 20.06 1.66 3.43
CA VAL A 168 19.10 2.75 3.22
C VAL A 168 17.88 2.16 2.53
N MET A 169 16.91 1.75 3.34
CA MET A 169 15.64 1.19 2.89
C MET A 169 14.73 2.34 2.43
N GLY A 170 14.71 2.64 1.13
CA GLY A 170 13.92 3.74 0.55
C GLY A 170 14.77 4.67 -0.31
N PRO A 171 14.26 5.85 -0.74
CA PRO A 171 12.96 6.47 -0.42
C PRO A 171 11.74 5.64 -0.82
N ASP A 172 10.56 6.05 -0.34
CA ASP A 172 9.30 5.34 -0.58
C ASP A 172 9.37 3.85 -0.17
N CYS A 173 9.99 3.59 0.97
CA CYS A 173 9.99 2.26 1.58
C CYS A 173 8.84 2.15 2.57
N GLY A 174 7.69 1.66 2.10
CA GLY A 174 6.49 1.52 2.94
C GLY A 174 6.58 0.45 4.03
N THR A 175 7.44 -0.56 3.88
CA THR A 175 7.43 -1.76 4.74
C THR A 175 8.82 -2.35 4.95
N ALA A 176 9.18 -2.63 6.20
CA ALA A 176 10.28 -3.52 6.56
C ALA A 176 10.01 -4.23 7.89
N ILE A 177 10.66 -5.38 8.12
CA ILE A 177 10.63 -6.12 9.38
C ILE A 177 12.06 -6.56 9.70
N ILE A 178 12.70 -5.90 10.66
CA ILE A 178 14.11 -6.15 10.99
C ILE A 178 14.20 -6.71 12.40
N ASN A 179 14.80 -7.89 12.57
CA ASN A 179 14.85 -8.62 13.84
C ASN A 179 13.48 -8.81 14.51
N GLY A 180 12.40 -8.87 13.72
CA GLY A 180 11.03 -8.99 14.21
C GLY A 180 10.37 -7.66 14.56
N VAL A 181 11.08 -6.53 14.44
CA VAL A 181 10.53 -5.19 14.64
C VAL A 181 9.84 -4.73 13.36
N PRO A 182 8.52 -4.49 13.38
CA PRO A 182 7.79 -3.94 12.24
C PRO A 182 8.10 -2.45 12.08
N LEU A 183 8.39 -2.01 10.85
CA LEU A 183 8.70 -0.62 10.54
C LEU A 183 7.75 -0.06 9.48
N ALA A 184 7.21 1.14 9.74
CA ALA A 184 6.16 1.80 8.96
C ALA A 184 4.89 0.92 8.79
N PHE A 185 4.45 0.64 7.55
CA PHE A 185 3.33 -0.26 7.29
C PHE A 185 3.79 -1.70 7.32
N ALA A 186 3.62 -2.37 8.45
CA ALA A 186 4.10 -3.75 8.63
C ALA A 186 3.18 -4.57 9.52
N ASN A 187 3.23 -5.88 9.34
CA ASN A 187 2.35 -6.84 10.01
C ASN A 187 3.08 -7.55 11.16
N VAL A 188 2.33 -7.98 12.16
CA VAL A 188 2.80 -8.85 13.23
C VAL A 188 2.91 -10.27 12.67
N VAL A 189 4.11 -10.65 12.26
CA VAL A 189 4.39 -11.95 11.65
C VAL A 189 5.23 -12.83 12.58
N ARG A 190 5.14 -14.16 12.40
CA ARG A 190 5.99 -15.11 13.12
C ARG A 190 7.47 -14.90 12.80
N ARG A 191 8.33 -15.05 13.81
CA ARG A 191 9.78 -15.24 13.60
C ARG A 191 10.04 -16.59 12.96
N GLY A 192 11.02 -16.66 12.06
CA GLY A 192 11.40 -17.92 11.41
C GLY A 192 12.61 -17.75 10.50
N SER A 193 12.75 -18.64 9.52
CA SER A 193 13.98 -18.82 8.72
C SER A 193 13.91 -18.28 7.30
N ILE A 194 12.83 -17.59 6.92
CA ILE A 194 12.69 -17.03 5.57
C ILE A 194 13.08 -15.56 5.59
N GLY A 195 14.10 -15.20 4.82
CA GLY A 195 14.51 -13.81 4.60
C GLY A 195 13.88 -13.26 3.32
N VAL A 196 13.38 -12.03 3.34
CA VAL A 196 12.74 -11.38 2.19
C VAL A 196 13.49 -10.09 1.82
N VAL A 197 13.76 -9.88 0.54
CA VAL A 197 14.14 -8.57 0.00
C VAL A 197 13.07 -8.13 -0.99
N ALA A 198 12.56 -6.92 -0.83
CA ALA A 198 11.53 -6.42 -1.71
C ALA A 198 11.68 -4.95 -2.12
N ALA A 199 11.49 -4.69 -3.41
CA ALA A 199 11.23 -3.34 -3.93
C ALA A 199 9.72 -3.18 -4.21
N ALA A 200 8.89 -3.68 -3.28
CA ALA A 200 7.43 -3.64 -3.34
C ALA A 200 6.86 -3.76 -1.91
N GLY A 201 6.35 -2.66 -1.34
CA GLY A 201 5.88 -2.61 0.06
C GLY A 201 4.75 -3.60 0.34
N THR A 202 3.59 -3.43 -0.31
CA THR A 202 2.46 -4.35 -0.18
C THR A 202 2.76 -5.77 -0.67
N GLY A 203 3.71 -5.93 -1.60
CA GLY A 203 4.23 -7.24 -1.99
C GLY A 203 4.96 -7.95 -0.84
N LEU A 204 5.78 -7.21 -0.08
CA LEU A 204 6.46 -7.71 1.11
C LEU A 204 5.45 -8.08 2.20
N GLN A 205 4.42 -7.26 2.43
CA GLN A 205 3.34 -7.57 3.37
C GLN A 205 2.61 -8.87 3.01
N GLU A 206 2.22 -9.04 1.74
CA GLU A 206 1.50 -10.24 1.31
C GLU A 206 2.31 -11.52 1.50
N VAL A 207 3.56 -11.55 1.03
CA VAL A 207 4.37 -12.77 1.16
C VAL A 207 4.67 -13.07 2.62
N SER A 208 4.94 -12.06 3.45
CA SER A 208 5.22 -12.25 4.87
C SER A 208 4.00 -12.71 5.67
N CYS A 209 2.82 -12.18 5.35
CA CYS A 209 1.56 -12.63 5.95
C CYS A 209 1.20 -14.05 5.54
N ILE A 210 1.32 -14.41 4.25
CA ILE A 210 1.08 -15.78 3.78
C ILE A 210 2.06 -16.75 4.47
N ILE A 211 3.36 -16.43 4.49
CA ILE A 211 4.38 -17.24 5.18
C ILE A 211 3.98 -17.49 6.64
N SER A 212 3.58 -16.43 7.36
CA SER A 212 3.17 -16.50 8.77
C SER A 212 1.90 -17.33 8.97
N ASN A 213 0.90 -17.16 8.11
CA ASN A 213 -0.39 -17.84 8.19
C ASN A 213 -0.27 -19.34 7.85
N GLU A 214 0.72 -19.72 7.02
CA GLU A 214 1.08 -21.11 6.71
C GLU A 214 2.02 -21.74 7.74
N GLY A 215 2.23 -21.05 8.87
CA GLY A 215 2.93 -21.55 10.03
C GLY A 215 4.45 -21.43 10.02
N ALA A 216 5.04 -20.94 8.92
CA ALA A 216 6.45 -20.55 8.86
C ALA A 216 6.65 -19.12 9.40
N GLY A 217 7.85 -18.56 9.27
CA GLY A 217 8.15 -17.23 9.80
C GLY A 217 9.31 -16.54 9.11
N ILE A 218 9.43 -15.24 9.41
CA ILE A 218 10.36 -14.31 8.79
C ILE A 218 11.61 -14.14 9.67
N SER A 219 12.79 -14.26 9.06
CA SER A 219 14.05 -13.90 9.71
C SER A 219 14.32 -12.41 9.57
N GLN A 220 14.17 -11.87 8.37
CA GLN A 220 14.26 -10.44 8.05
C GLN A 220 13.37 -10.16 6.84
N ALA A 221 12.77 -8.99 6.74
CA ALA A 221 12.11 -8.50 5.54
C ALA A 221 12.59 -7.09 5.23
N ILE A 222 13.43 -6.95 4.20
CA ILE A 222 14.12 -5.72 3.84
C ILE A 222 13.40 -5.08 2.66
N GLY A 223 12.69 -3.98 2.91
CA GLY A 223 12.16 -3.12 1.86
C GLY A 223 13.25 -2.21 1.29
N THR A 224 13.26 -1.93 0.00
CA THR A 224 14.36 -1.17 -0.65
C THR A 224 13.91 0.13 -1.31
N GLY A 225 12.61 0.40 -1.33
CA GLY A 225 11.98 1.45 -2.15
C GLY A 225 11.71 0.97 -3.58
N GLY A 226 10.58 1.39 -4.16
CA GLY A 226 10.10 0.89 -5.46
C GLY A 226 11.00 1.24 -6.65
N ARG A 227 11.74 2.36 -6.55
CA ARG A 227 12.68 2.82 -7.60
C ARG A 227 14.00 2.05 -7.61
N ASP A 228 14.33 1.32 -6.55
CA ASP A 228 15.64 0.68 -6.40
C ASP A 228 15.98 -0.23 -7.58
N VAL A 229 15.03 -1.04 -8.04
CA VAL A 229 15.23 -1.99 -9.14
C VAL A 229 15.16 -1.36 -10.54
N LYS A 230 14.97 -0.04 -10.64
CA LYS A 230 14.98 0.69 -11.91
C LYS A 230 16.41 0.92 -12.38
N LYS A 231 16.54 1.27 -13.68
CA LYS A 231 17.84 1.42 -14.35
C LYS A 231 18.72 2.46 -13.65
N ASP A 232 18.13 3.59 -13.28
CA ASP A 232 18.88 4.75 -12.77
C ASP A 232 19.48 4.50 -11.38
N VAL A 233 18.73 3.82 -10.50
CA VAL A 233 19.21 3.46 -9.16
C VAL A 233 20.11 2.22 -9.21
N GLY A 234 19.78 1.24 -10.06
CA GLY A 234 20.66 0.11 -10.34
C GLY A 234 20.64 -1.01 -9.30
N GLY A 235 19.58 -1.15 -8.51
CA GLY A 235 19.36 -2.23 -7.55
C GLY A 235 20.36 -2.28 -6.42
N ILE A 236 20.91 -1.13 -6.00
CA ILE A 236 21.99 -1.06 -5.02
C ILE A 236 21.54 -1.69 -3.71
N MET A 237 20.39 -1.26 -3.17
CA MET A 237 19.92 -1.75 -1.87
C MET A 237 19.29 -3.13 -1.95
N PHE A 238 18.72 -3.51 -3.10
CA PHE A 238 18.28 -4.88 -3.35
C PHE A 238 19.43 -5.87 -3.30
N LEU A 239 20.58 -5.53 -3.87
CA LEU A 239 21.78 -6.37 -3.84
C LEU A 239 22.43 -6.39 -2.45
N GLU A 240 22.51 -5.27 -1.74
CA GLU A 240 23.01 -5.25 -0.36
C GLU A 240 22.08 -5.99 0.61
N GLY A 241 20.76 -5.86 0.45
CA GLY A 241 19.79 -6.65 1.20
C GLY A 241 19.95 -8.15 0.93
N LEU A 242 20.11 -8.53 -0.34
CA LEU A 242 20.35 -9.93 -0.72
C LEU A 242 21.64 -10.48 -0.09
N LYS A 243 22.71 -9.69 -0.10
CA LYS A 243 23.98 -10.03 0.53
C LYS A 243 23.84 -10.16 2.05
N ALA A 244 23.09 -9.26 2.71
CA ALA A 244 22.82 -9.34 4.14
C ALA A 244 22.08 -10.64 4.50
N LEU A 245 21.04 -11.00 3.74
CA LEU A 245 20.32 -12.26 3.97
C LEU A 245 21.16 -13.51 3.65
N ALA A 246 22.04 -13.43 2.64
CA ALA A 246 22.97 -14.51 2.34
C ALA A 246 23.93 -14.77 3.52
N ALA A 247 24.34 -13.71 4.23
CA ALA A 247 25.21 -13.78 5.41
C ALA A 247 24.46 -14.10 6.72
N ASP A 248 23.17 -13.77 6.84
CA ASP A 248 22.36 -14.00 8.05
C ASP A 248 22.27 -15.50 8.38
N LYS A 249 22.71 -15.91 9.58
CA LYS A 249 22.66 -17.32 9.99
C LYS A 249 21.23 -17.82 10.19
N GLU A 250 20.29 -16.94 10.52
CA GLU A 250 18.88 -17.28 10.75
C GLU A 250 18.12 -17.47 9.42
N THR A 251 18.50 -16.75 8.37
CA THR A 251 17.95 -16.98 7.02
C THR A 251 18.43 -18.33 6.46
N LYS A 252 17.49 -19.23 6.18
CA LYS A 252 17.72 -20.50 5.47
C LYS A 252 17.17 -20.49 4.04
N VAL A 253 16.11 -19.73 3.77
CA VAL A 253 15.53 -19.53 2.43
C VAL A 253 15.39 -18.04 2.15
N ILE A 254 15.73 -17.60 0.95
CA ILE A 254 15.63 -16.20 0.53
C ILE A 254 14.48 -16.05 -0.47
N LEU A 255 13.62 -15.07 -0.27
CA LEU A 255 12.56 -14.69 -1.18
C LEU A 255 12.80 -13.26 -1.72
N LEU A 256 12.84 -13.13 -3.04
CA LEU A 256 13.01 -11.86 -3.75
C LEU A 256 11.66 -11.43 -4.31
N VAL A 257 11.21 -10.21 -4.02
CA VAL A 257 9.90 -9.69 -4.47
C VAL A 257 10.05 -8.32 -5.12
N SER A 258 9.56 -8.16 -6.34
CA SER A 258 9.52 -6.82 -6.94
C SER A 258 8.54 -6.70 -8.10
N LYS A 259 8.23 -5.46 -8.50
CA LYS A 259 7.83 -5.16 -9.88
C LYS A 259 9.00 -5.51 -10.83
N PRO A 260 8.81 -5.63 -12.16
CA PRO A 260 9.90 -5.98 -13.07
C PRO A 260 11.14 -5.08 -12.91
N PRO A 261 12.31 -5.65 -12.57
CA PRO A 261 13.56 -4.91 -12.58
C PRO A 261 13.96 -4.48 -14.00
N ALA A 262 14.82 -3.47 -14.10
CA ALA A 262 15.51 -3.18 -15.36
C ALA A 262 16.38 -4.39 -15.77
N LYS A 263 16.59 -4.61 -17.08
CA LYS A 263 17.29 -5.79 -17.60
C LYS A 263 18.70 -5.93 -17.02
N GLU A 264 19.42 -4.83 -16.90
CA GLU A 264 20.78 -4.77 -16.36
C GLU A 264 20.81 -5.09 -14.86
N VAL A 265 19.79 -4.64 -14.12
CA VAL A 265 19.62 -4.93 -12.69
C VAL A 265 19.29 -6.41 -12.50
N LEU A 266 18.38 -6.96 -13.32
CA LEU A 266 18.04 -8.38 -13.29
C LEU A 266 19.27 -9.27 -13.54
N ALA A 267 20.12 -8.90 -14.51
CA ALA A 267 21.36 -9.63 -14.78
C ALA A 267 22.32 -9.62 -13.57
N ARG A 268 22.42 -8.50 -12.85
CA ARG A 268 23.22 -8.40 -11.62
C ARG A 268 22.63 -9.23 -10.48
N ILE A 269 21.31 -9.20 -10.29
CA ILE A 269 20.61 -10.05 -9.31
C ILE A 269 20.87 -11.52 -9.63
N ALA A 270 20.68 -11.94 -10.89
CA ALA A 270 20.93 -13.32 -11.31
C ALA A 270 22.38 -13.76 -11.06
N LYS A 271 23.36 -12.87 -11.32
CA LYS A 271 24.77 -13.12 -11.01
C LYS A 271 24.99 -13.30 -9.50
N ALA A 272 24.41 -12.45 -8.66
CA ALA A 272 24.53 -12.54 -7.21
C ALA A 272 23.88 -13.82 -6.66
N VAL A 273 22.71 -14.20 -7.17
CA VAL A 273 22.00 -15.43 -6.76
C VAL A 273 22.83 -16.68 -7.04
N ARG A 274 23.58 -16.74 -8.15
CA ARG A 274 24.45 -17.89 -8.47
C ARG A 274 25.55 -18.14 -7.44
N SER A 275 25.97 -17.12 -6.69
CA SER A 275 26.96 -17.27 -5.63
C SER A 275 26.38 -17.66 -4.26
N ILE A 276 25.06 -17.70 -4.13
CA ILE A 276 24.38 -17.99 -2.87
C ILE A 276 24.09 -19.48 -2.77
N ARG A 277 24.48 -20.09 -1.64
CA ARG A 277 24.25 -21.53 -1.36
C ARG A 277 22.85 -21.83 -0.84
N LYS A 278 22.16 -20.82 -0.28
CA LYS A 278 20.80 -20.95 0.26
C LYS A 278 19.78 -20.99 -0.89
N PRO A 279 18.69 -21.75 -0.78
CA PRO A 279 17.60 -21.68 -1.75
C PRO A 279 17.08 -20.25 -1.91
N VAL A 280 16.93 -19.81 -3.16
CA VAL A 280 16.39 -18.50 -3.52
C VAL A 280 15.14 -18.67 -4.38
N VAL A 281 14.05 -18.06 -3.95
CA VAL A 281 12.79 -17.93 -4.71
C VAL A 281 12.70 -16.50 -5.21
N ALA A 282 12.42 -16.29 -6.50
CA ALA A 282 12.29 -14.96 -7.08
C ALA A 282 10.90 -14.77 -7.70
N MET A 283 10.23 -13.70 -7.28
CA MET A 283 8.93 -13.27 -7.79
C MET A 283 9.01 -11.84 -8.28
N PHE A 284 9.16 -11.70 -9.60
CA PHE A 284 9.09 -10.42 -10.29
C PHE A 284 7.78 -10.34 -11.06
N ILE A 285 6.91 -9.39 -10.68
CA ILE A 285 5.53 -9.34 -11.15
C ILE A 285 5.44 -9.22 -12.67
N GLY A 286 4.90 -10.24 -13.34
CA GLY A 286 4.76 -10.26 -14.79
C GLY A 286 5.98 -10.80 -15.55
N ASP A 287 7.03 -11.21 -14.85
CA ASP A 287 8.14 -11.97 -15.44
C ASP A 287 7.68 -13.38 -15.84
N LYS A 288 8.34 -13.95 -16.86
CA LYS A 288 8.06 -15.26 -17.44
C LYS A 288 9.23 -16.23 -17.28
N ALA A 289 10.26 -15.87 -16.52
CA ALA A 289 11.53 -16.60 -16.40
C ALA A 289 11.46 -17.91 -15.56
N GLY A 290 10.34 -18.65 -15.60
CA GLY A 290 10.26 -20.02 -15.07
C GLY A 290 10.14 -20.18 -13.55
N GLY A 291 9.85 -19.11 -12.81
CA GLY A 291 9.58 -19.14 -11.36
C GLY A 291 8.08 -19.04 -11.01
N PRO A 292 7.77 -18.80 -9.72
CA PRO A 292 6.41 -18.49 -9.28
C PRO A 292 5.77 -17.37 -10.10
N ARG A 293 4.47 -17.48 -10.36
CA ARG A 293 3.70 -16.50 -11.16
C ARG A 293 2.94 -15.49 -10.31
N THR A 294 2.76 -15.78 -9.03
CA THR A 294 2.04 -14.94 -8.08
C THR A 294 2.82 -14.79 -6.77
N LEU A 295 2.53 -13.73 -6.03
CA LEU A 295 3.08 -13.51 -4.68
C LEU A 295 2.76 -14.69 -3.76
N GLU A 296 1.54 -15.22 -3.87
CA GLU A 296 1.11 -16.40 -3.12
C GLU A 296 1.92 -17.65 -3.47
N GLU A 297 2.11 -17.96 -4.75
CA GLU A 297 2.91 -19.11 -5.17
C GLU A 297 4.35 -18.98 -4.68
N ALA A 298 4.90 -17.76 -4.70
CA ALA A 298 6.25 -17.48 -4.23
C ALA A 298 6.39 -17.67 -2.72
N ALA A 299 5.44 -17.16 -1.94
CA ALA A 299 5.40 -17.32 -0.49
C ALA A 299 5.28 -18.79 -0.11
N LEU A 300 4.34 -19.53 -0.72
CA LEU A 300 4.15 -20.96 -0.45
C LEU A 300 5.34 -21.81 -0.88
N THR A 301 5.99 -21.45 -1.99
CA THR A 301 7.23 -22.10 -2.42
C THR A 301 8.33 -21.89 -1.38
N ALA A 302 8.48 -20.67 -0.85
CA ALA A 302 9.44 -20.40 0.21
C ALA A 302 9.12 -21.16 1.51
N VAL A 303 7.83 -21.27 1.88
CA VAL A 303 7.37 -22.09 3.01
C VAL A 303 7.74 -23.56 2.81
N ALA A 304 7.43 -24.13 1.64
CA ALA A 304 7.74 -25.53 1.34
C ALA A 304 9.25 -25.79 1.46
N LEU A 305 10.08 -24.94 0.86
CA LEU A 305 11.54 -25.05 0.95
C LEU A 305 12.05 -24.92 2.39
N ALA A 306 11.53 -23.99 3.17
CA ALA A 306 11.94 -23.79 4.57
C ALA A 306 11.55 -24.98 5.46
N GLN A 307 10.50 -25.71 5.09
CA GLN A 307 10.04 -26.92 5.78
C GLN A 307 10.64 -28.22 5.20
N GLY A 308 11.56 -28.14 4.23
CA GLY A 308 12.15 -29.31 3.58
C GLY A 308 11.16 -30.11 2.71
N LYS A 309 10.03 -29.51 2.31
CA LYS A 309 9.01 -30.11 1.46
C LYS A 309 9.31 -29.87 -0.02
N ASN A 310 8.69 -30.69 -0.88
CA ASN A 310 8.83 -30.54 -2.32
C ASN A 310 8.04 -29.32 -2.84
N ALA A 311 8.76 -28.29 -3.29
CA ALA A 311 8.20 -27.08 -3.87
C ALA A 311 7.28 -27.33 -5.09
N SER A 312 7.47 -28.41 -5.85
CA SER A 312 6.64 -28.71 -7.03
C SER A 312 5.18 -29.00 -6.67
N GLN A 313 4.91 -29.40 -5.42
CA GLN A 313 3.54 -29.66 -4.95
C GLN A 313 2.71 -28.38 -4.81
N VAL A 314 3.35 -27.23 -4.63
CA VAL A 314 2.66 -25.92 -4.51
C VAL A 314 1.88 -25.62 -5.78
N ALA A 315 2.51 -25.77 -6.95
CA ALA A 315 1.87 -25.54 -8.24
C ALA A 315 0.67 -26.49 -8.47
N GLN A 316 0.78 -27.74 -8.04
CA GLN A 316 -0.29 -28.74 -8.16
C GLN A 316 -1.50 -28.38 -7.28
N TRP A 317 -1.25 -28.01 -6.02
CA TRP A 317 -2.31 -27.58 -5.10
C TRP A 317 -3.00 -26.30 -5.59
N LEU A 318 -2.24 -25.31 -6.06
CA LEU A 318 -2.81 -24.07 -6.62
C LEU A 318 -3.65 -24.36 -7.87
N THR A 319 -3.21 -25.28 -8.74
CA THR A 319 -3.98 -25.70 -9.92
C THR A 319 -5.30 -26.36 -9.51
N ALA A 320 -5.29 -27.24 -8.51
CA ALA A 320 -6.51 -27.86 -7.99
C ALA A 320 -7.47 -26.82 -7.41
N ARG A 321 -6.95 -25.82 -6.68
CA ARG A 321 -7.77 -24.73 -6.15
C ARG A 321 -8.32 -23.81 -7.24
N ASP A 322 -7.58 -23.60 -8.32
CA ASP A 322 -8.05 -22.81 -9.46
C ASP A 322 -9.29 -23.45 -10.11
N VAL A 323 -9.39 -24.78 -10.13
CA VAL A 323 -10.62 -25.49 -10.58
C VAL A 323 -11.83 -25.14 -9.70
N GLU A 324 -11.65 -25.06 -8.37
CA GLU A 324 -12.72 -24.65 -7.46
C GLU A 324 -13.09 -23.17 -7.63
N ILE A 325 -12.11 -22.31 -7.88
CA ILE A 325 -12.32 -20.90 -8.21
C ILE A 325 -13.17 -20.78 -9.48
N GLU A 326 -12.87 -21.54 -10.54
CA GLU A 326 -13.67 -21.54 -11.77
C GLU A 326 -15.12 -22.00 -11.53
N ARG A 327 -15.33 -23.01 -10.69
CA ARG A 327 -16.68 -23.49 -10.30
C ARG A 327 -17.45 -22.41 -9.56
N LEU A 328 -16.82 -21.75 -8.58
CA LEU A 328 -17.41 -20.63 -7.86
C LEU A 328 -17.73 -19.46 -8.78
N ALA A 329 -16.81 -19.13 -9.69
CA ALA A 329 -16.99 -18.05 -10.66
C ALA A 329 -18.21 -18.28 -11.57
N LYS A 330 -18.41 -19.51 -12.05
CA LYS A 330 -19.60 -19.86 -12.86
C LYS A 330 -20.90 -19.67 -12.08
N ARG A 331 -20.93 -20.05 -10.79
CA ARG A 331 -22.10 -19.83 -9.91
C ARG A 331 -22.38 -18.35 -9.71
N GLU A 332 -21.36 -17.55 -9.42
CA GLU A 332 -21.53 -16.11 -9.20
C GLU A 332 -21.90 -15.36 -10.48
N ALA A 333 -21.34 -15.76 -11.62
CA ALA A 333 -21.74 -15.26 -12.92
C ALA A 333 -23.23 -15.57 -13.21
N ALA A 334 -23.74 -16.76 -12.86
CA ALA A 334 -25.15 -17.13 -13.09
C ALA A 334 -26.14 -16.22 -12.35
N ARG A 335 -25.72 -15.59 -11.25
CA ARG A 335 -26.54 -14.66 -10.45
C ARG A 335 -26.54 -13.22 -10.99
N ARG A 336 -25.68 -12.89 -11.96
CA ARG A 336 -25.58 -11.53 -12.51
C ARG A 336 -26.63 -11.24 -13.57
N LYS A 337 -27.11 -10.00 -13.61
CA LYS A 337 -28.12 -9.53 -14.58
C LYS A 337 -27.53 -9.39 -15.97
N LYS A 338 -28.39 -9.43 -16.98
CA LYS A 338 -28.03 -9.11 -18.38
C LYS A 338 -27.47 -7.68 -18.43
N GLY A 339 -26.23 -7.53 -18.88
CA GLY A 339 -25.52 -6.23 -18.95
C GLY A 339 -24.36 -6.11 -17.96
N GLN A 340 -24.44 -6.76 -16.79
CA GLN A 340 -23.34 -6.83 -15.83
C GLN A 340 -22.25 -7.75 -16.37
N LYS A 341 -21.09 -7.18 -16.74
CA LYS A 341 -20.04 -7.90 -17.48
C LYS A 341 -18.63 -7.67 -16.93
N TYR A 342 -18.39 -6.54 -16.28
CA TYR A 342 -17.02 -6.10 -16.02
C TYR A 342 -16.61 -6.17 -14.56
N VAL A 343 -15.31 -6.33 -14.35
CA VAL A 343 -14.65 -6.20 -13.05
C VAL A 343 -14.18 -4.76 -12.81
N ARG A 344 -14.37 -4.28 -11.58
CA ARG A 344 -13.90 -3.00 -11.05
C ARG A 344 -13.01 -3.26 -9.82
N GLY A 345 -11.70 -3.26 -10.00
CA GLY A 345 -10.75 -3.38 -8.90
C GLY A 345 -10.43 -2.02 -8.32
N LEU A 346 -10.56 -1.87 -7.00
CA LEU A 346 -10.24 -0.65 -6.26
C LEU A 346 -9.17 -0.99 -5.23
N PHE A 347 -7.91 -0.84 -5.61
CA PHE A 347 -6.78 -1.28 -4.81
C PHE A 347 -6.24 -0.20 -3.90
N SER A 348 -5.88 -0.57 -2.66
CA SER A 348 -5.09 0.30 -1.77
C SER A 348 -3.58 0.03 -1.90
N GLY A 349 -3.19 -1.18 -2.32
CA GLY A 349 -1.81 -1.57 -2.57
C GLY A 349 -1.45 -1.65 -4.06
N GLY A 350 -0.50 -0.83 -4.50
CA GLY A 350 -0.07 -0.83 -5.90
C GLY A 350 0.56 -2.12 -6.41
N THR A 351 1.16 -2.91 -5.52
CA THR A 351 1.66 -4.25 -5.88
C THR A 351 0.51 -5.20 -6.22
N PHE A 352 -0.59 -5.12 -5.48
CA PHE A 352 -1.80 -5.91 -5.72
C PHE A 352 -2.48 -5.50 -7.02
N CYS A 353 -2.57 -4.20 -7.27
CA CYS A 353 -3.05 -3.67 -8.54
C CYS A 353 -2.20 -4.19 -9.72
N ALA A 354 -0.87 -4.17 -9.59
CA ALA A 354 0.03 -4.70 -10.62
C ALA A 354 -0.17 -6.21 -10.85
N GLU A 355 -0.26 -7.01 -9.79
CA GLU A 355 -0.52 -8.46 -9.89
C GLU A 355 -1.88 -8.74 -10.55
N ALA A 356 -2.92 -7.99 -10.19
CA ALA A 356 -4.25 -8.09 -10.80
C ALA A 356 -4.19 -7.84 -12.31
N GLN A 357 -3.43 -6.83 -12.75
CA GLN A 357 -3.25 -6.52 -14.18
C GLN A 357 -2.57 -7.67 -14.94
N ILE A 358 -1.57 -8.33 -14.33
CA ILE A 358 -0.90 -9.48 -14.93
C ILE A 358 -1.85 -10.67 -15.05
N ILE A 359 -2.57 -11.00 -13.97
CA ILE A 359 -3.54 -12.10 -13.96
C ILE A 359 -4.64 -11.85 -15.00
N PHE A 360 -5.26 -10.66 -14.97
CA PHE A 360 -6.31 -10.29 -15.92
C PHE A 360 -5.83 -10.22 -17.37
N GLY A 361 -4.57 -9.89 -17.64
CA GLY A 361 -3.99 -9.89 -18.98
C GLY A 361 -3.95 -11.27 -19.66
N SER A 362 -4.15 -12.35 -18.90
CA SER A 362 -4.30 -13.71 -19.42
C SER A 362 -5.77 -14.17 -19.54
N LEU A 363 -6.68 -13.56 -18.76
CA LEU A 363 -8.08 -13.99 -18.65
C LEU A 363 -9.05 -13.11 -19.43
N LEU A 364 -8.76 -11.81 -19.54
CA LEU A 364 -9.69 -10.78 -19.98
C LEU A 364 -9.15 -9.97 -21.16
N LYS A 365 -10.06 -9.45 -21.97
CA LYS A 365 -9.76 -8.46 -23.01
C LYS A 365 -10.00 -7.05 -22.47
N ASN A 366 -9.20 -6.08 -22.92
CA ASN A 366 -9.36 -4.65 -22.64
C ASN A 366 -9.42 -4.32 -21.12
N VAL A 367 -8.34 -4.63 -20.40
CA VAL A 367 -8.14 -4.21 -19.01
C VAL A 367 -7.56 -2.80 -19.00
N PHE A 368 -8.10 -1.93 -18.15
CA PHE A 368 -7.65 -0.54 -17.97
C PHE A 368 -7.12 -0.30 -16.56
N SER A 369 -6.12 0.58 -16.43
CA SER A 369 -5.61 1.02 -15.14
C SER A 369 -5.07 2.45 -15.22
N ASN A 370 -5.01 3.12 -14.06
CA ASN A 370 -4.33 4.40 -13.91
C ASN A 370 -2.80 4.24 -13.85
N ALA A 371 -2.32 3.10 -13.35
CA ALA A 371 -0.91 2.72 -13.33
C ALA A 371 -0.67 1.46 -14.19
N PRO A 372 -0.72 1.56 -15.53
CA PRO A 372 -0.72 0.41 -16.43
C PRO A 372 0.58 -0.40 -16.38
N THR A 373 0.44 -1.72 -16.26
CA THR A 373 1.51 -2.71 -16.43
C THR A 373 1.03 -3.92 -17.24
N GLY A 374 1.98 -4.69 -17.78
CA GLY A 374 1.68 -5.84 -18.63
C GLY A 374 0.90 -5.47 -19.89
N LYS A 375 -0.33 -6.00 -20.03
CA LYS A 375 -1.23 -5.73 -21.17
C LYS A 375 -2.33 -4.70 -20.86
N ALA A 376 -2.33 -4.12 -19.66
CA ALA A 376 -3.33 -3.12 -19.30
C ALA A 376 -3.12 -1.83 -20.10
N ARG A 377 -4.22 -1.15 -20.40
CA ARG A 377 -4.24 0.12 -21.12
C ARG A 377 -4.45 1.29 -20.14
N PRO A 378 -3.94 2.49 -20.43
CA PRO A 378 -4.17 3.65 -19.57
C PRO A 378 -5.65 4.03 -19.53
N LEU A 379 -6.09 4.48 -18.36
CA LEU A 379 -7.34 5.23 -18.18
C LEU A 379 -7.14 6.67 -18.69
N LYS A 380 -8.19 7.25 -19.26
CA LYS A 380 -8.20 8.69 -19.61
C LYS A 380 -8.44 9.57 -18.38
N ASN A 381 -9.16 9.04 -17.40
CA ASN A 381 -9.47 9.70 -16.13
C ASN A 381 -9.52 8.60 -15.06
N SER A 382 -8.62 8.66 -14.10
CA SER A 382 -8.46 7.64 -13.05
C SER A 382 -9.66 7.58 -12.09
N LEU A 383 -10.48 8.64 -12.04
CA LEU A 383 -11.74 8.67 -11.30
C LEU A 383 -12.91 7.98 -12.02
N LYS A 384 -12.76 7.59 -13.29
CA LYS A 384 -13.85 7.00 -14.09
C LYS A 384 -13.44 5.65 -14.69
N SER A 385 -13.98 4.57 -14.13
CA SER A 385 -13.79 3.22 -14.66
C SER A 385 -14.47 3.02 -16.01
N ARG A 386 -13.93 2.10 -16.82
CA ARG A 386 -14.55 1.65 -18.08
C ARG A 386 -14.20 0.18 -18.38
N LYS A 387 -15.18 -0.62 -18.80
CA LYS A 387 -14.98 -2.07 -19.04
C LYS A 387 -14.23 -2.76 -17.88
N ASN A 388 -13.29 -3.67 -18.13
CA ASN A 388 -12.47 -4.20 -17.04
C ASN A 388 -11.51 -3.11 -16.56
N THR A 389 -11.61 -2.68 -15.31
CA THR A 389 -10.74 -1.63 -14.75
C THR A 389 -10.18 -2.05 -13.42
N VAL A 390 -8.90 -1.76 -13.18
CA VAL A 390 -8.26 -1.85 -11.86
C VAL A 390 -7.57 -0.53 -11.56
N VAL A 391 -7.90 0.10 -10.45
CA VAL A 391 -7.35 1.39 -10.03
C VAL A 391 -6.47 1.18 -8.82
N ASP A 392 -5.24 1.68 -8.87
CA ASP A 392 -4.40 1.86 -7.69
C ASP A 392 -4.73 3.21 -7.06
N LEU A 393 -5.47 3.19 -5.96
CA LEU A 393 -5.85 4.38 -5.21
C LEU A 393 -4.70 4.95 -4.37
N GLY A 394 -3.56 4.24 -4.30
CA GLY A 394 -2.36 4.67 -3.57
C GLY A 394 -1.45 5.61 -4.36
N GLU A 395 -1.65 5.71 -5.66
CA GLU A 395 -0.90 6.62 -6.54
C GLU A 395 -1.11 8.09 -6.15
N ASP A 396 -0.09 8.91 -6.41
CA ASP A 396 -0.02 10.32 -6.00
C ASP A 396 -1.26 11.12 -6.39
N GLU A 397 -1.84 10.86 -7.56
CA GLU A 397 -3.05 11.54 -8.04
C GLU A 397 -4.26 11.43 -7.08
N PHE A 398 -4.26 10.47 -6.15
CA PHE A 398 -5.31 10.26 -5.15
C PHE A 398 -4.88 10.62 -3.72
N THR A 399 -3.59 10.64 -3.43
CA THR A 399 -3.01 10.80 -2.08
C THR A 399 -2.40 12.16 -1.84
N VAL A 400 -2.22 12.95 -2.89
CA VAL A 400 -1.85 14.35 -2.81
C VAL A 400 -2.90 15.10 -1.96
N GLY A 401 -2.48 15.50 -0.74
CA GLY A 401 -3.24 16.26 0.28
C GLY A 401 -4.36 15.47 0.97
N ARG A 402 -4.35 14.15 0.83
CA ARG A 402 -5.28 13.22 1.46
C ARG A 402 -4.52 12.02 2.03
N PRO A 403 -5.05 11.32 3.03
CA PRO A 403 -4.40 10.09 3.47
C PRO A 403 -4.36 9.03 2.39
N HIS A 404 -3.27 8.27 2.41
CA HIS A 404 -3.15 7.05 1.63
C HIS A 404 -4.35 6.12 1.92
N PRO A 405 -4.92 5.43 0.91
CA PRO A 405 -6.10 4.60 1.06
C PRO A 405 -5.94 3.38 1.99
N MET A 406 -4.72 3.07 2.45
CA MET A 406 -4.51 2.07 3.51
C MET A 406 -4.87 2.61 4.90
N ILE A 407 -4.83 3.94 5.10
CA ILE A 407 -5.15 4.63 6.37
C ILE A 407 -6.61 5.11 6.36
N ASP A 408 -7.06 5.60 5.20
CA ASP A 408 -8.35 6.27 5.03
C ASP A 408 -9.17 5.65 3.91
N TYR A 409 -10.35 5.15 4.25
CA TYR A 409 -11.22 4.49 3.29
C TYR A 409 -12.23 5.43 2.65
N SER A 410 -12.23 6.74 2.92
CA SER A 410 -13.28 7.66 2.46
C SER A 410 -13.42 7.68 0.94
N LEU A 411 -12.30 7.84 0.21
CA LEU A 411 -12.30 7.81 -1.25
C LEU A 411 -12.75 6.44 -1.78
N ARG A 412 -12.22 5.37 -1.17
CA ARG A 412 -12.49 4.00 -1.59
C ARG A 412 -13.95 3.62 -1.36
N ASN A 413 -14.51 3.95 -0.20
CA ASN A 413 -15.91 3.73 0.16
C ASN A 413 -16.86 4.42 -0.82
N ARG A 414 -16.56 5.67 -1.17
CA ARG A 414 -17.30 6.40 -2.21
C ARG A 414 -17.24 5.65 -3.54
N ARG A 415 -16.05 5.27 -3.99
CA ARG A 415 -15.86 4.52 -5.24
C ARG A 415 -16.57 3.16 -5.24
N ILE A 416 -16.57 2.41 -4.14
CA ILE A 416 -17.30 1.14 -4.05
C ILE A 416 -18.79 1.34 -4.34
N LEU A 417 -19.41 2.38 -3.76
CA LEU A 417 -20.82 2.68 -3.99
C LEU A 417 -21.07 3.13 -5.44
N GLU A 418 -20.23 4.02 -5.98
CA GLU A 418 -20.31 4.48 -7.37
C GLU A 418 -20.21 3.32 -8.36
N GLU A 419 -19.18 2.47 -8.24
CA GLU A 419 -18.96 1.31 -9.12
C GLU A 419 -20.08 0.28 -8.99
N SER A 420 -20.65 0.10 -7.79
CA SER A 420 -21.80 -0.81 -7.58
C SER A 420 -23.09 -0.30 -8.21
N GLY A 421 -23.17 1.01 -8.46
CA GLY A 421 -24.29 1.66 -9.13
C GLY A 421 -24.24 1.59 -10.66
N ASP A 422 -23.06 1.34 -11.23
CA ASP A 422 -22.89 1.18 -12.68
C ASP A 422 -23.56 -0.12 -13.17
N PRO A 423 -24.51 -0.06 -14.12
CA PRO A 423 -25.21 -1.24 -14.63
C PRO A 423 -24.32 -2.26 -15.36
N GLU A 424 -23.12 -1.87 -15.80
CA GLU A 424 -22.18 -2.79 -16.45
C GLU A 424 -21.27 -3.53 -15.46
N THR A 425 -21.22 -3.09 -14.19
CA THR A 425 -20.38 -3.71 -13.16
C THR A 425 -20.97 -5.05 -12.72
N ALA A 426 -20.19 -6.11 -12.85
CA ALA A 426 -20.51 -7.44 -12.34
C ALA A 426 -19.81 -7.75 -11.02
N VAL A 427 -18.55 -7.33 -10.90
CA VAL A 427 -17.68 -7.65 -9.77
C VAL A 427 -16.93 -6.41 -9.32
N ILE A 428 -16.91 -6.18 -8.01
CA ILE A 428 -15.96 -5.26 -7.36
C ILE A 428 -14.90 -6.11 -6.68
N LEU A 429 -13.63 -5.79 -6.92
CA LEU A 429 -12.47 -6.47 -6.34
C LEU A 429 -11.74 -5.53 -5.38
N LEU A 430 -11.48 -5.99 -4.16
CA LEU A 430 -10.88 -5.22 -3.08
C LEU A 430 -9.72 -5.99 -2.42
N ASP A 431 -8.64 -5.29 -2.08
CA ASP A 431 -7.62 -5.70 -1.11
C ASP A 431 -7.83 -4.99 0.24
N VAL A 432 -7.69 -5.66 1.37
CA VAL A 432 -7.67 -5.00 2.68
C VAL A 432 -6.34 -5.29 3.36
N VAL A 433 -5.54 -4.24 3.56
CA VAL A 433 -4.21 -4.36 4.15
C VAL A 433 -4.27 -3.97 5.63
N LEU A 434 -3.82 -4.87 6.49
CA LEU A 434 -3.80 -4.71 7.95
C LEU A 434 -2.39 -4.40 8.46
N GLY A 435 -2.20 -4.42 9.78
CA GLY A 435 -0.93 -4.18 10.44
C GLY A 435 -0.78 -2.73 10.93
N TYR A 436 0.41 -2.43 11.46
CA TYR A 436 0.76 -1.09 11.89
C TYR A 436 0.72 -0.09 10.73
N GLY A 437 0.42 1.17 11.03
CA GLY A 437 0.27 2.24 10.04
C GLY A 437 -1.05 2.22 9.25
N SER A 438 -1.66 1.05 9.06
CA SER A 438 -2.94 0.89 8.35
C SER A 438 -4.15 1.32 9.19
N ASN A 439 -5.33 1.40 8.57
CA ASN A 439 -6.59 1.68 9.25
C ASN A 439 -6.82 0.72 10.43
N MET A 440 -7.20 1.26 11.61
CA MET A 440 -7.33 0.49 12.85
C MET A 440 -8.69 -0.19 13.02
N ASP A 441 -9.71 0.19 12.26
CA ASP A 441 -11.06 -0.40 12.33
C ASP A 441 -11.65 -0.62 10.92
N PRO A 442 -10.97 -1.43 10.07
CA PRO A 442 -11.40 -1.65 8.69
C PRO A 442 -12.75 -2.36 8.61
N ALA A 443 -13.07 -3.20 9.60
CA ALA A 443 -14.34 -3.91 9.66
C ALA A 443 -15.52 -2.94 9.77
N SER A 444 -15.46 -1.99 10.70
CA SER A 444 -16.52 -0.99 10.88
C SER A 444 -16.65 -0.06 9.66
N GLU A 445 -15.52 0.42 9.13
CA GLU A 445 -15.53 1.38 8.01
C GLU A 445 -15.97 0.77 6.67
N LEU A 446 -15.71 -0.53 6.43
CA LEU A 446 -16.04 -1.18 5.15
C LEU A 446 -17.36 -1.95 5.17
N ALA A 447 -17.74 -2.60 6.29
CA ALA A 447 -18.83 -3.57 6.28
C ALA A 447 -20.18 -3.00 5.79
N GLY A 448 -20.52 -1.77 6.17
CA GLY A 448 -21.74 -1.11 5.72
C GLY A 448 -21.76 -0.86 4.20
N VAL A 449 -20.65 -0.37 3.66
CA VAL A 449 -20.47 -0.05 2.24
C VAL A 449 -20.43 -1.32 1.39
N VAL A 450 -19.70 -2.34 1.84
CA VAL A 450 -19.63 -3.66 1.20
C VAL A 450 -21.01 -4.31 1.16
N ARG A 451 -21.77 -4.27 2.26
CA ARG A 451 -23.14 -4.80 2.30
C ARG A 451 -24.05 -4.09 1.30
N ALA A 452 -23.94 -2.78 1.18
CA ALA A 452 -24.70 -2.01 0.20
C ALA A 452 -24.35 -2.42 -1.25
N ALA A 453 -23.05 -2.60 -1.55
CA ALA A 453 -22.59 -3.04 -2.87
C ALA A 453 -23.02 -4.48 -3.20
N CYS A 454 -22.95 -5.41 -2.24
CA CYS A 454 -23.32 -6.82 -2.43
C CYS A 454 -24.79 -7.03 -2.85
N ARG A 455 -25.67 -6.06 -2.55
CA ARG A 455 -27.06 -6.08 -3.03
C ARG A 455 -27.18 -5.95 -4.55
N LYS A 456 -26.15 -5.43 -5.23
CA LYS A 456 -26.15 -5.13 -6.67
C LYS A 456 -25.14 -5.94 -7.46
N VAL A 457 -23.95 -6.15 -6.90
CA VAL A 457 -22.79 -6.74 -7.60
C VAL A 457 -22.14 -7.82 -6.73
N CYS A 458 -21.29 -8.66 -7.32
CA CYS A 458 -20.44 -9.56 -6.54
C CYS A 458 -19.28 -8.74 -5.96
N VAL A 459 -18.96 -8.89 -4.67
CA VAL A 459 -17.77 -8.27 -4.07
C VAL A 459 -16.82 -9.39 -3.68
N VAL A 460 -15.60 -9.34 -4.22
CA VAL A 460 -14.50 -10.27 -3.91
C VAL A 460 -13.43 -9.50 -3.16
N CYS A 461 -12.96 -10.03 -2.05
CA CYS A 461 -11.98 -9.36 -1.20
C CYS A 461 -10.82 -10.30 -0.84
N SER A 462 -9.59 -9.81 -0.88
CA SER A 462 -8.44 -10.41 -0.18
C SER A 462 -8.12 -9.58 1.07
N ILE A 463 -7.56 -10.23 2.10
CA ILE A 463 -7.13 -9.57 3.33
C ILE A 463 -5.68 -9.96 3.63
N THR A 464 -4.78 -9.00 3.48
CA THR A 464 -3.36 -9.10 3.78
C THR A 464 -3.12 -8.71 5.23
N GLY A 465 -2.82 -9.70 6.07
CA GLY A 465 -2.55 -9.52 7.50
C GLY A 465 -2.41 -10.84 8.24
N THR A 466 -2.29 -10.76 9.56
CA THR A 466 -2.30 -11.91 10.47
C THR A 466 -3.30 -11.69 11.60
N ASP A 467 -3.56 -12.73 12.40
CA ASP A 467 -4.39 -12.60 13.60
C ASP A 467 -3.67 -11.88 14.76
N GLY A 468 -2.36 -11.72 14.66
CA GLY A 468 -1.55 -10.93 15.59
C GLY A 468 -1.56 -9.44 15.30
N ASP A 469 -2.02 -9.02 14.11
CA ASP A 469 -2.15 -7.60 13.78
C ASP A 469 -3.16 -6.91 14.71
N PRO A 470 -3.03 -5.59 14.97
CA PRO A 470 -3.94 -4.86 15.85
C PRO A 470 -5.41 -4.98 15.46
N GLN A 471 -5.70 -5.10 14.16
CA GLN A 471 -7.06 -5.24 13.61
C GLN A 471 -7.59 -6.68 13.71
N ASN A 472 -6.70 -7.67 13.84
CA ASN A 472 -6.96 -9.12 13.77
C ASN A 472 -7.62 -9.57 12.45
N ARG A 473 -6.85 -10.27 11.58
CA ARG A 473 -7.32 -10.70 10.25
C ARG A 473 -8.62 -11.49 10.28
N SER A 474 -8.74 -12.50 11.14
CA SER A 474 -9.93 -13.36 11.21
C SER A 474 -11.20 -12.58 11.59
N LYS A 475 -11.11 -11.61 12.50
CA LYS A 475 -12.24 -10.73 12.85
C LYS A 475 -12.67 -9.87 11.66
N VAL A 476 -11.73 -9.26 10.94
CA VAL A 476 -12.02 -8.45 9.75
C VAL A 476 -12.63 -9.32 8.65
N ALA A 477 -12.08 -10.51 8.41
CA ALA A 477 -12.61 -11.47 7.45
C ALA A 477 -14.06 -11.85 7.76
N ALA A 478 -14.36 -12.21 9.00
CA ALA A 478 -15.71 -12.56 9.43
C ALA A 478 -16.71 -11.39 9.27
N ALA A 479 -16.28 -10.16 9.54
CA ALA A 479 -17.13 -8.98 9.39
C ALA A 479 -17.49 -8.71 7.92
N LEU A 480 -16.52 -8.85 7.01
CA LEU A 480 -16.73 -8.63 5.57
C LEU A 480 -17.48 -9.80 4.91
N ASP A 481 -17.24 -11.03 5.35
CA ASP A 481 -18.02 -12.21 4.94
C ASP A 481 -19.50 -12.05 5.36
N LYS A 482 -19.75 -11.65 6.61
CA LYS A 482 -21.11 -11.32 7.10
C LYS A 482 -21.74 -10.13 6.34
N ALA A 483 -20.95 -9.24 5.76
CA ALA A 483 -21.44 -8.18 4.89
C ALA A 483 -21.81 -8.68 3.48
N GLY A 484 -21.42 -9.91 3.11
CA GLY A 484 -21.73 -10.57 1.85
C GLY A 484 -20.58 -10.63 0.85
N ALA A 485 -19.38 -10.16 1.21
CA ALA A 485 -18.21 -10.28 0.34
C ALA A 485 -17.65 -11.71 0.36
N ILE A 486 -17.13 -12.17 -0.78
CA ILE A 486 -16.40 -13.43 -0.87
C ILE A 486 -14.95 -13.16 -0.47
N ILE A 487 -14.53 -13.73 0.67
CA ILE A 487 -13.16 -13.60 1.16
C ILE A 487 -12.27 -14.69 0.55
N MET A 488 -11.22 -14.26 -0.13
CA MET A 488 -10.24 -15.13 -0.78
C MET A 488 -8.91 -15.12 -0.01
N PRO A 489 -8.15 -16.22 -0.02
CA PRO A 489 -6.98 -16.40 0.85
C PRO A 489 -5.80 -15.48 0.53
N SER A 490 -5.74 -14.95 -0.69
CA SER A 490 -4.66 -14.09 -1.19
C SER A 490 -5.18 -13.14 -2.26
N ASN A 491 -4.41 -12.09 -2.57
CA ASN A 491 -4.70 -11.20 -3.69
C ASN A 491 -4.80 -11.96 -5.02
N ALA A 492 -3.90 -12.91 -5.26
CA ALA A 492 -3.90 -13.74 -6.46
C ALA A 492 -5.20 -14.55 -6.60
N ALA A 493 -5.66 -15.20 -5.53
CA ALA A 493 -6.90 -15.96 -5.54
C ALA A 493 -8.14 -15.07 -5.76
N ALA A 494 -8.15 -13.88 -5.13
CA ALA A 494 -9.20 -12.86 -5.33
C ALA A 494 -9.26 -12.38 -6.79
N CYS A 495 -8.10 -12.09 -7.37
CA CYS A 495 -7.98 -11.71 -8.77
C CYS A 495 -8.48 -12.82 -9.69
N LYS A 496 -8.03 -14.08 -9.50
CA LYS A 496 -8.50 -15.21 -10.32
C LYS A 496 -10.02 -15.34 -10.26
N LEU A 497 -10.63 -15.32 -9.08
CA LEU A 497 -12.09 -15.40 -8.96
C LEU A 497 -12.81 -14.27 -9.70
N ALA A 498 -12.42 -13.01 -9.45
CA ALA A 498 -13.06 -11.87 -10.09
C ALA A 498 -12.90 -11.89 -11.62
N GLY A 499 -11.71 -12.28 -12.10
CA GLY A 499 -11.40 -12.42 -13.52
C GLY A 499 -12.21 -13.53 -14.18
N GLU A 500 -12.34 -14.67 -13.52
CA GLU A 500 -13.13 -15.80 -13.99
C GLU A 500 -14.63 -15.49 -14.07
N ILE A 501 -15.17 -14.73 -13.11
CA ILE A 501 -16.57 -14.27 -13.18
C ILE A 501 -16.77 -13.40 -14.43
N ALA A 502 -15.90 -12.41 -14.64
CA ALA A 502 -15.98 -11.53 -15.81
C ALA A 502 -15.77 -12.30 -17.13
N ARG A 503 -14.85 -13.27 -17.16
CA ARG A 503 -14.61 -14.16 -18.32
C ARG A 503 -15.86 -14.97 -18.66
N ALA A 504 -16.49 -15.59 -17.67
CA ALA A 504 -17.71 -16.37 -17.84
C ALA A 504 -18.89 -15.52 -18.34
N LEU A 505 -19.02 -14.27 -17.88
CA LEU A 505 -20.05 -13.33 -18.35
C LEU A 505 -19.81 -12.84 -19.77
N GLY A 506 -18.54 -12.62 -20.15
CA GLY A 506 -18.17 -12.25 -21.52
C GLY A 506 -18.41 -13.36 -22.54
N ALA A 507 -18.45 -14.62 -22.11
CA ALA A 507 -18.74 -15.77 -22.97
C ALA A 507 -20.24 -15.99 -23.23
N ARG A 508 -21.14 -15.40 -22.42
CA ARG A 508 -22.59 -15.39 -22.64
C ARG A 508 -22.92 -14.38 -23.73
N LYS A 509 -22.92 -14.82 -24.99
CA LYS A 509 -23.44 -14.04 -26.11
C LYS A 509 -24.96 -13.98 -26.07
#